data_AF-A0AAU6AB57-F1
#
_entry.id   AF-A0AAU6AB57-F1
#
_cell.length_a   1.000
_cell.length_b   1.000
_cell.length_c   1.000
_cell.angle_alpha   90.00
_cell.angle_beta   90.00
_cell.angle_gamma   90.00
#
_symmetry.space_group_name_H-M   'P 1'
#
loop_
_entity.id
_entity.type
_entity.pdbx_description
1 polymer ?
#
loop_
_entity_poly.entity_id
_entity_poly.type
_entity_poly.pdbx_seq_one_letter_code
_entity_poly.pdbx_strand_id
1 'polypeptide(L)'
;MRQRHAELREWREHRPAGTPECVVHGAWVGNVDRTAARPLLMEFKLVSVGPSEWDLVSTAVKMTTTGAVTEAEYAEFCETYGLCCSIRLGSGTADARG
;
A
#
# COMPACT_ATOMS: atom_id res chain seq x y z
N MET A 1 16.72 9.89 14.65
CA MET A 1 16.36 8.46 14.59
C MET A 1 15.43 8.01 15.72
N ARG A 2 15.71 8.32 17.01
CA ARG A 2 14.82 7.93 18.13
C ARG A 2 13.40 8.47 18.03
N GLN A 3 13.23 9.74 17.65
CA GLN A 3 11.92 10.37 17.48
C GLN A 3 11.08 9.68 16.39
N ARG A 4 11.62 9.52 15.18
CA ARG A 4 10.94 8.82 14.08
C ARG A 4 10.55 7.38 14.43
N HIS A 5 11.37 6.69 15.21
CA HIS A 5 11.03 5.35 15.69
C HIS A 5 9.84 5.36 16.66
N ALA A 6 9.77 6.33 17.56
CA ALA A 6 8.63 6.49 18.47
C ALA A 6 7.32 6.78 17.71
N GLU A 7 7.37 7.70 16.74
CA GLU A 7 6.23 8.03 15.88
C GLU A 7 5.70 6.80 15.12
N LEU A 8 6.60 6.00 14.52
CA LEU A 8 6.21 4.79 13.79
C LEU A 8 5.63 3.70 14.68
N ARG A 9 6.09 3.62 15.94
CA ARG A 9 5.52 2.71 16.93
C ARG A 9 4.10 3.12 17.31
N GLU A 10 3.88 4.40 17.57
CA GLU A 10 2.55 4.94 17.87
C GLU A 10 1.58 4.66 16.71
N TRP A 11 1.98 4.92 15.47
CA TRP A 11 1.15 4.62 14.30
C TRP A 11 0.85 3.13 14.13
N ARG A 12 1.81 2.26 14.45
CA ARG A 12 1.60 0.81 14.41
C ARG A 12 0.58 0.36 15.46
N GLU A 13 0.65 0.92 16.66
CA GLU A 13 -0.25 0.61 17.78
C GLU A 13 -1.69 1.08 17.50
N HIS A 14 -1.86 2.22 16.80
CA HIS A 14 -3.17 2.80 16.49
C HIS A 14 -3.69 2.45 15.09
N ARG A 15 -3.05 1.53 14.36
CA ARG A 15 -3.51 1.18 13.01
C ARG A 15 -4.91 0.56 13.06
N PRO A 16 -5.77 0.83 12.06
CA PRO A 16 -7.01 0.10 11.90
C PRO A 16 -6.77 -1.42 11.84
N ALA A 17 -7.73 -2.19 12.33
CA ALA A 17 -7.73 -3.63 12.13
C ALA A 17 -7.72 -3.94 10.63
N GLY A 18 -6.78 -4.79 10.22
CA GLY A 18 -6.60 -5.19 8.83
C GLY A 18 -7.38 -6.43 8.46
N THR A 19 -7.21 -6.88 7.22
CA THR A 19 -7.62 -8.22 6.81
C THR A 19 -6.85 -9.31 7.59
N PRO A 20 -7.36 -10.56 7.64
CA PRO A 20 -6.63 -11.67 8.23
C PRO A 20 -5.23 -11.83 7.63
N GLU A 21 -4.28 -12.29 8.44
CA GLU A 21 -2.90 -12.45 7.99
C GLU A 21 -2.79 -13.50 6.87
N CYS A 22 -2.11 -13.13 5.80
CA CYS A 22 -1.76 -14.00 4.68
C CYS A 22 -0.31 -13.76 4.26
N VAL A 23 0.14 -14.54 3.26
CA VAL A 23 1.40 -14.24 2.58
C VAL A 23 1.18 -13.02 1.69
N VAL A 24 1.94 -11.97 1.98
CA VAL A 24 1.98 -10.72 1.23
C VAL A 24 3.24 -10.74 0.38
N HIS A 25 3.13 -10.45 -0.91
CA HIS A 25 4.28 -10.46 -1.80
C HIS A 25 5.17 -9.22 -1.65
N GLY A 26 4.56 -8.06 -1.37
CA GLY A 26 5.20 -6.76 -1.50
C GLY A 26 5.44 -6.39 -2.97
N ALA A 27 4.54 -6.83 -3.86
CA ALA A 27 4.72 -6.71 -5.31
C ALA A 27 4.65 -5.26 -5.81
N TRP A 28 5.43 -4.99 -6.86
CA TRP A 28 5.29 -3.82 -7.72
C TRP A 28 5.25 -4.30 -9.18
N VAL A 29 4.75 -3.49 -10.11
CA VAL A 29 4.54 -3.90 -11.52
C VAL A 29 5.75 -4.54 -12.21
N GLY A 30 6.98 -4.18 -11.82
CA GLY A 30 8.21 -4.76 -12.38
C GLY A 30 8.45 -6.23 -12.01
N ASN A 31 7.69 -6.77 -11.05
CA ASN A 31 7.78 -8.14 -10.57
C ASN A 31 6.73 -9.06 -11.20
N VAL A 32 5.94 -8.56 -12.16
CA VAL A 32 4.91 -9.35 -12.84
C VAL A 32 5.30 -9.51 -14.31
N ASP A 33 5.55 -10.75 -14.72
CA ASP A 33 5.71 -11.08 -16.13
C ASP A 33 4.38 -11.47 -16.75
N ARG A 34 4.06 -10.91 -17.92
CA ARG A 34 2.84 -11.22 -18.66
C ARG A 34 3.14 -12.33 -19.66
N THR A 35 2.76 -13.56 -19.32
CA THR A 35 2.86 -14.68 -20.26
C THR A 35 1.55 -14.90 -21.00
N ALA A 36 1.60 -15.61 -22.13
CA ALA A 36 0.41 -15.97 -22.91
C ALA A 36 -0.60 -16.86 -22.15
N ALA A 37 -0.15 -17.56 -21.10
CA ALA A 37 -1.00 -18.45 -20.31
C ALA A 37 -1.57 -17.74 -19.07
N ARG A 38 -0.70 -17.13 -18.26
CA ARG A 38 -1.08 -16.40 -17.04
C ARG A 38 0.01 -15.44 -16.57
N PRO A 39 -0.31 -14.39 -15.82
CA PRO A 39 0.70 -13.58 -15.15
C PRO A 39 1.56 -14.43 -14.21
N LEU A 40 2.87 -14.23 -14.23
CA LEU A 40 3.82 -14.83 -13.31
C LEU A 40 4.35 -13.78 -12.36
N LEU A 41 4.24 -14.07 -11.06
CA LEU A 41 4.77 -13.22 -10.01
C LEU A 41 6.19 -13.68 -9.66
N MET A 42 7.13 -12.73 -9.66
CA MET A 42 8.57 -12.95 -9.51
C MET A 42 9.14 -12.08 -8.40
N GLU A 43 10.38 -12.33 -7.98
CA GLU A 43 11.11 -11.51 -7.01
C GLU A 43 10.42 -11.40 -5.62
N PHE A 44 10.58 -12.45 -4.83
CA PHE A 44 10.00 -12.65 -3.48
C PHE A 44 10.81 -12.03 -2.33
N LYS A 45 11.64 -11.02 -2.62
CA LYS A 45 12.57 -10.45 -1.62
C LYS A 45 11.89 -9.61 -0.53
N LEU A 46 10.65 -9.18 -0.77
CA LEU A 46 9.83 -8.40 0.17
C LEU A 46 8.65 -9.19 0.72
N VAL A 47 8.66 -10.52 0.55
CA VAL A 47 7.60 -11.37 1.09
C VAL A 47 7.53 -11.24 2.60
N SER A 48 6.31 -11.07 3.10
CA SER A 48 6.03 -10.97 4.52
C SER A 48 4.71 -11.67 4.86
N VAL A 49 4.48 -11.85 6.16
CA VAL A 49 3.17 -12.27 6.67
C VAL A 49 2.49 -11.06 7.26
N GLY A 50 1.26 -10.82 6.84
CA GLY A 50 0.47 -9.69 7.29
C GLY A 50 -0.85 -9.57 6.54
N PRO A 51 -1.62 -8.50 6.81
CA PRO A 51 -2.84 -8.20 6.07
C PRO A 51 -2.57 -8.02 4.57
N SER A 52 -3.50 -8.48 3.73
CA SER A 52 -3.36 -8.42 2.26
C SER A 52 -3.23 -6.99 1.74
N GLU A 53 -3.79 -5.99 2.43
CA GLU A 53 -3.65 -4.58 2.05
C GLU A 53 -2.20 -4.09 2.03
N TRP A 54 -1.25 -4.80 2.65
CA TRP A 54 0.17 -4.45 2.61
C TRP A 54 0.78 -4.61 1.21
N ASP A 55 0.21 -5.43 0.33
CA ASP A 55 0.65 -5.52 -1.08
C ASP A 55 0.43 -4.21 -1.85
N LEU A 56 -0.49 -3.37 -1.40
CA LEU A 56 -0.83 -2.12 -2.08
C LEU A 56 0.16 -0.98 -1.75
N VAL A 57 0.93 -1.11 -0.66
CA VAL A 57 1.77 -0.04 -0.12
C VAL A 57 2.81 0.45 -1.13
N SER A 58 3.48 -0.47 -1.83
CA SER A 58 4.49 -0.09 -2.82
C SER A 58 3.89 0.68 -4.00
N THR A 59 2.66 0.37 -4.39
CA THR A 59 1.92 1.11 -5.44
C THR A 59 1.45 2.46 -4.92
N ALA A 60 0.98 2.55 -3.67
CA ALA A 60 0.61 3.82 -3.03
C ALA A 60 1.81 4.79 -2.93
N VAL A 61 3.00 4.27 -2.65
CA VAL A 61 4.25 5.06 -2.65
C VAL A 61 4.57 5.60 -4.05
N LYS A 62 4.37 4.82 -5.11
CA LYS A 62 4.56 5.29 -6.50
C LYS A 62 3.60 6.43 -6.87
N MET A 63 2.38 6.37 -6.37
CA MET A 63 1.40 7.44 -6.57
C MET A 63 1.82 8.70 -5.79
N THR A 64 2.06 8.58 -4.48
CA THR A 64 2.31 9.73 -3.59
C THR A 64 3.69 10.38 -3.73
N THR A 65 4.73 9.60 -4.06
CA THR A 65 6.12 10.07 -4.01
C THR A 65 6.69 10.37 -5.40
N THR A 66 6.35 9.56 -6.41
CA THR A 66 6.92 9.70 -7.75
C THR A 66 5.91 10.12 -8.82
N GLY A 67 4.60 10.08 -8.52
CA GLY A 67 3.54 10.32 -9.51
C GLY A 67 3.54 9.32 -10.67
N ALA A 68 4.17 8.15 -10.49
CA ALA A 68 4.32 7.15 -11.55
C ALA A 68 3.05 6.31 -11.76
N VAL A 69 2.08 6.48 -10.86
CA VAL A 69 0.73 5.91 -10.90
C VAL A 69 -0.20 7.05 -10.51
N THR A 70 -1.25 7.27 -11.27
CA THR A 70 -2.29 8.26 -10.96
C THR A 70 -3.20 7.76 -9.84
N GLU A 71 -3.93 8.67 -9.18
CA GLU A 71 -4.92 8.29 -8.17
C GLU A 71 -6.01 7.40 -8.76
N ALA A 72 -6.42 7.65 -10.01
CA ALA A 72 -7.41 6.83 -10.73
C ALA A 72 -6.90 5.40 -11.00
N GLU A 73 -5.67 5.26 -11.51
CA GLU A 73 -5.05 3.94 -11.72
C GLU A 73 -4.84 3.19 -10.39
N TYR A 74 -4.51 3.91 -9.32
CA TYR A 74 -4.39 3.31 -7.99
C TYR A 74 -5.74 2.83 -7.45
N ALA A 75 -6.80 3.62 -7.62
CA ALA A 75 -8.15 3.22 -7.22
C ALA A 75 -8.64 1.98 -7.98
N GLU A 76 -8.46 1.96 -9.31
CA GLU A 76 -8.79 0.79 -10.15
C GLU A 76 -8.00 -0.47 -9.73
N PHE A 77 -6.71 -0.29 -9.39
CA PHE A 77 -5.88 -1.38 -8.91
C PHE A 77 -6.39 -1.94 -7.58
N CYS A 78 -6.76 -1.09 -6.61
CA CYS A 78 -7.31 -1.51 -5.32
C CYS A 78 -8.64 -2.26 -5.48
N GLU A 79 -9.55 -1.73 -6.32
CA GLU A 79 -10.83 -2.39 -6.62
C GLU A 79 -10.61 -3.78 -7.23
N THR A 80 -9.71 -3.90 -8.20
CA THR A 80 -9.37 -5.17 -8.86
C THR A 80 -8.68 -6.15 -7.91
N TYR A 81 -7.85 -5.66 -7.00
CA TYR A 81 -7.17 -6.47 -5.98
C TYR A 81 -8.16 -7.02 -4.92
N GLY A 82 -9.38 -6.47 -4.84
CA GLY A 82 -10.42 -6.92 -3.92
C GLY A 82 -10.50 -6.13 -2.61
N LEU A 83 -9.87 -4.94 -2.56
CA LEU A 83 -9.91 -4.04 -1.41
C LEU A 83 -10.51 -2.69 -1.82
N CYS A 84 -11.70 -2.35 -1.34
CA CYS A 84 -12.24 -1.01 -1.50
C CYS A 84 -11.43 -0.03 -0.64
N CYS A 85 -10.90 1.03 -1.27
CA CYS A 85 -10.05 2.05 -0.65
C CYS A 85 -10.75 2.76 0.53
N SER A 86 -10.38 2.40 1.77
CA SER A 86 -10.46 3.33 2.90
C SER A 86 -9.06 3.70 3.40
N ILE A 87 -8.12 3.98 2.50
CA ILE A 87 -6.94 4.75 2.85
C ILE A 87 -7.40 6.20 2.93
N ARG A 88 -7.86 6.61 4.12
CA ARG A 88 -8.07 8.02 4.42
C ARG A 88 -6.68 8.66 4.46
N LEU A 89 -6.22 9.16 3.31
CA LEU A 89 -5.10 10.10 3.28
C LEU A 89 -5.48 11.22 4.26
N GLY A 90 -4.67 11.40 5.30
CA GLY A 90 -4.91 12.43 6.30
C GLY A 90 -4.96 13.79 5.63
N SER A 91 -6.16 14.27 5.32
CA SER A 91 -6.40 15.66 4.97
C SER A 91 -6.08 16.45 6.24
N GLY A 92 -4.89 17.03 6.30
CA GLY A 92 -4.59 18.09 7.25
C GLY A 92 -5.65 19.16 7.09
N THR A 93 -6.49 19.31 8.11
CA THR A 93 -7.38 20.47 8.22
C THR A 93 -6.47 21.68 8.42
N ALA A 94 -6.24 22.44 7.34
CA ALA A 94 -5.88 23.84 7.48
C ALA A 94 -7.08 24.54 8.12
N ASP A 95 -6.99 24.74 9.43
CA ASP A 95 -7.88 25.63 10.17
C ASP A 95 -7.62 27.06 9.67
N ALA A 96 -8.52 27.55 8.82
CA ALA A 96 -8.60 28.95 8.45
C ALA A 96 -9.78 29.56 9.19
N ARG A 97 -9.62 29.85 10.49
CA ARG A 97 -10.43 30.81 11.24
C ARG A 97 -9.60 31.46 12.35
N GLY A 98 -9.38 32.77 12.23
CA GLY A 98 -8.73 33.62 13.24
C GLY A 98 -8.04 34.81 12.61
#